data_AF-K8XGJ5-F1
#
_entry.id   AF-K8XGJ5-F1
#
_cell.length_a   1.000
_cell.length_b   1.000
_cell.length_c   1.000
_cell.angle_alpha   90.00
_cell.angle_beta   90.00
_cell.angle_gamma   90.00
#
_symmetry.space_group_name_H-M   'P 1'
#
loop_
_entity.id
_entity.type
_entity.pdbx_description
1 polymer ?
#
loop_
_entity_poly.entity_id
_entity_poly.type
_entity_poly.pdbx_seq_one_letter_code
_entity_poly.pdbx_strand_id
1 'polypeptide(L)'
;MSNRSNAFAGLALIAMIAPTLAACSASSGDDSRPGTVTPAASAGGADGWDGNIAIGVGNRKGVDLVTLPTLDQVDAQCHGEGDNLTIDVTAPNGWHATLTHASQTITVENETLDYPAHDFAESQRAIDAVNNVSRKSEFPIGVTWDQPAFGDVEIQVDDDTPPHWMVNSPYEDFDMYMHISCSVK
;
A
#
# COMPACT_ATOMS: atom_id res chain seq x y z
N MET A 1 -47.01 34.86 -71.96
CA MET A 1 -46.65 33.53 -72.48
C MET A 1 -46.34 32.62 -71.30
N SER A 2 -46.82 31.39 -71.39
CA SER A 2 -46.47 30.20 -70.60
C SER A 2 -47.00 30.06 -69.16
N ASN A 3 -48.19 29.47 -69.08
CA ASN A 3 -48.58 28.54 -68.01
C ASN A 3 -47.93 27.18 -68.31
N ARG A 4 -47.21 26.55 -67.37
CA ARG A 4 -47.02 25.08 -67.33
C ARG A 4 -46.80 24.58 -65.90
N SER A 5 -47.70 23.68 -65.52
CA SER A 5 -47.70 22.82 -64.33
C SER A 5 -46.57 21.78 -64.36
N ASN A 6 -46.20 21.24 -63.20
CA ASN A 6 -45.80 19.84 -62.92
C ASN A 6 -45.78 19.67 -61.39
N ALA A 7 -46.55 18.78 -60.74
CA ALA A 7 -46.65 17.31 -60.82
C ALA A 7 -45.70 16.58 -59.83
N PHE A 8 -46.34 15.96 -58.84
CA PHE A 8 -46.08 14.64 -58.21
C PHE A 8 -44.83 14.35 -57.36
N ALA A 9 -45.17 13.88 -56.15
CA ALA A 9 -44.78 12.61 -55.52
C ALA A 9 -43.52 12.53 -54.64
N GLY A 10 -43.70 11.88 -53.49
CA GLY A 10 -42.70 10.95 -52.95
C GLY A 10 -42.26 11.21 -51.52
N LEU A 11 -42.98 10.67 -50.54
CA LEU A 11 -42.45 10.36 -49.22
C LEU A 11 -41.27 9.38 -49.35
N ALA A 12 -40.16 9.69 -48.69
CA ALA A 12 -39.20 8.68 -48.23
C ALA A 12 -38.68 9.10 -46.85
N LEU A 13 -39.28 8.53 -45.80
CA LEU A 13 -38.73 8.58 -44.44
C LEU A 13 -37.45 7.75 -44.45
N ILE A 14 -36.29 8.39 -44.30
CA ILE A 14 -35.03 7.70 -44.03
C ILE A 14 -35.03 7.39 -42.52
N ALA A 15 -35.40 6.16 -42.19
CA ALA A 15 -35.17 5.62 -40.85
C ALA A 15 -33.67 5.40 -40.68
N MET A 16 -33.00 6.32 -39.97
CA MET A 16 -31.63 6.11 -39.50
C MET A 16 -31.67 5.09 -38.36
N ILE A 17 -31.31 3.84 -38.67
CA ILE A 17 -30.95 2.85 -37.67
C ILE A 17 -29.58 3.25 -37.15
N ALA A 18 -29.55 3.95 -36.02
CA ALA A 18 -28.33 4.14 -35.27
C ALA A 18 -27.90 2.75 -34.75
N PRO A 19 -26.68 2.27 -35.07
CA PRO A 19 -26.13 1.15 -34.34
C PRO A 19 -25.96 1.62 -32.90
N THR A 20 -26.77 1.10 -31.99
CA THR A 20 -26.46 1.12 -30.57
C THR A 20 -25.14 0.36 -30.43
N LEU A 21 -24.03 1.10 -30.41
CA LEU A 21 -22.80 0.63 -29.80
C LEU A 21 -23.23 0.20 -28.40
N ALA A 22 -23.32 -1.11 -28.20
CA ALA A 22 -23.22 -1.68 -26.88
C ALA A 22 -21.87 -1.19 -26.37
N ALA A 23 -21.90 -0.09 -25.61
CA ALA A 23 -20.81 0.27 -24.75
C ALA A 23 -20.69 -0.93 -23.83
N CYS A 24 -19.71 -1.78 -24.12
CA CYS A 24 -19.07 -2.57 -23.09
C CYS A 24 -18.53 -1.53 -22.12
N SER A 25 -19.35 -1.17 -21.14
CA SER A 25 -18.87 -0.60 -19.90
C SER A 25 -17.97 -1.69 -19.32
N ALA A 26 -16.71 -1.70 -19.75
CA ALA A 26 -15.64 -2.16 -18.92
C ALA A 26 -15.75 -1.27 -17.68
N SER A 27 -16.51 -1.76 -16.71
CA SER A 27 -16.32 -1.42 -15.32
C SER A 27 -14.88 -1.79 -15.04
N SER A 28 -13.96 -0.85 -15.27
CA SER A 28 -12.69 -0.83 -14.60
C SER A 28 -13.04 -0.65 -13.14
N GLY A 29 -13.45 -1.76 -12.50
CA GLY A 29 -13.58 -1.78 -11.06
C GLY A 29 -12.19 -1.49 -10.54
N ASP A 30 -12.08 -0.52 -9.63
CA ASP A 30 -10.93 -0.53 -8.75
C ASP A 30 -10.92 -1.91 -8.09
N ASP A 31 -9.98 -2.78 -8.49
CA ASP A 31 -9.74 -4.08 -7.87
C ASP A 31 -9.07 -3.88 -6.50
N SER A 32 -9.59 -2.92 -5.72
CA SER A 32 -9.16 -2.59 -4.38
C SER A 32 -10.06 -3.29 -3.36
N ARG A 33 -9.43 -3.74 -2.28
CA ARG A 33 -10.13 -4.36 -1.15
C ARG A 33 -9.44 -3.98 0.15
N PRO A 34 -10.19 -3.87 1.26
CA PRO A 34 -9.57 -3.63 2.55
C PRO A 34 -8.71 -4.83 2.96
N GLY A 35 -7.47 -4.54 3.35
CA GLY A 35 -6.61 -5.46 4.07
C GLY A 35 -6.96 -5.49 5.56
N THR A 36 -6.55 -6.55 6.25
CA THR A 36 -6.61 -6.61 7.72
C THR A 36 -5.22 -6.35 8.28
N VAL A 37 -5.09 -5.32 9.13
CA VAL A 37 -3.82 -5.00 9.82
C VAL A 37 -3.83 -5.59 11.22
N THR A 38 -2.71 -6.21 11.58
CA THR A 38 -2.43 -6.73 12.93
C THR A 38 -1.00 -6.40 13.31
N PRO A 39 -0.62 -6.49 14.60
CA PRO A 39 0.77 -6.33 14.98
C PRO A 39 1.64 -7.36 14.29
N ALA A 40 2.87 -6.98 13.95
CA ALA A 40 3.85 -7.91 13.42
C ALA A 40 4.10 -9.02 14.46
N ALA A 41 4.11 -10.29 14.04
CA ALA A 41 4.40 -11.42 14.91
C ALA A 41 5.80 -11.32 15.54
N SER A 42 6.68 -10.60 14.87
CA SER A 42 8.05 -10.26 15.23
C SER A 42 8.20 -9.04 16.16
N ALA A 43 7.14 -8.30 16.46
CA ALA A 43 7.20 -7.09 17.31
C ALA A 43 7.52 -7.38 18.80
N GLY A 44 7.96 -8.60 19.16
CA GLY A 44 8.40 -8.98 20.49
C GLY A 44 9.92 -9.13 20.57
N GLY A 45 10.61 -8.23 21.28
CA GLY A 45 12.07 -8.24 21.41
C GLY A 45 12.59 -7.09 22.28
N ALA A 46 13.90 -7.01 22.52
CA ALA A 46 14.49 -5.98 23.39
C ALA A 46 14.32 -4.54 22.88
N ASP A 47 14.12 -4.38 21.57
CA ASP A 47 13.85 -3.11 20.89
C ASP A 47 12.44 -3.07 20.26
N GLY A 48 11.69 -4.18 20.36
CA GLY A 48 10.42 -4.39 19.67
C GLY A 48 9.23 -3.78 20.41
N TRP A 49 8.28 -3.26 19.65
CA TRP A 49 7.13 -2.49 20.11
C TRP A 49 6.09 -3.28 20.93
N ASP A 50 6.48 -4.24 21.75
CA ASP A 50 5.65 -5.05 22.67
C ASP A 50 4.41 -5.68 21.99
N GLY A 51 4.54 -6.10 20.74
CA GLY A 51 3.40 -6.65 19.98
C GLY A 51 2.36 -5.60 19.57
N ASN A 52 2.78 -4.35 19.40
CA ASN A 52 1.96 -3.28 18.80
C ASN A 52 2.24 -3.13 17.30
N ILE A 53 1.30 -2.48 16.61
CA ILE A 53 1.60 -1.83 15.33
C ILE A 53 2.47 -0.61 15.62
N ALA A 54 3.51 -0.39 14.83
CA ALA A 54 4.36 0.79 14.96
C ALA A 54 4.72 1.38 13.60
N ILE A 55 4.72 2.71 13.52
CA ILE A 55 5.25 3.47 12.40
C ILE A 55 5.73 4.83 12.86
N GLY A 56 6.98 5.19 12.54
CA GLY A 56 7.47 6.55 12.70
C GLY A 56 8.97 6.64 12.90
N VAL A 57 9.42 7.79 13.40
CA VAL A 57 10.86 8.11 13.53
C VAL A 57 11.20 8.34 15.00
N GLY A 58 12.44 8.06 15.40
CA GLY A 58 13.00 8.58 16.66
C GLY A 58 12.82 7.67 17.87
N ASN A 59 13.04 6.37 17.66
CA ASN A 59 12.97 5.31 18.65
C ASN A 59 13.70 5.61 19.98
N ARG A 60 12.96 6.04 21.03
CA ARG A 60 13.24 5.81 22.47
C ARG A 60 12.21 6.49 23.39
N LYS A 61 12.17 6.07 24.66
CA LYS A 61 11.30 6.63 25.72
C LYS A 61 11.39 8.16 25.82
N GLY A 62 10.25 8.83 25.66
CA GLY A 62 10.10 10.28 25.86
C GLY A 62 10.13 11.12 24.57
N VAL A 63 10.17 10.48 23.40
CA VAL A 63 10.03 11.12 22.09
C VAL A 63 8.75 10.59 21.44
N ASP A 64 7.78 11.46 21.14
CA ASP A 64 6.44 11.09 20.65
C ASP A 64 6.37 11.01 19.12
N LEU A 65 7.43 10.54 18.44
CA LEU A 65 7.49 10.55 16.96
C LEU A 65 7.22 9.17 16.33
N VAL A 66 7.24 8.09 17.12
CA VAL A 66 6.70 6.80 16.70
C VAL A 66 5.24 6.70 17.10
N THR A 67 4.39 6.44 16.11
CA THR A 67 2.95 6.23 16.30
C THR A 67 2.71 4.76 16.61
N LEU A 68 1.95 4.49 17.67
CA LEU A 68 1.49 3.14 18.05
C LEU A 68 -0.02 3.05 17.85
N PRO A 69 -0.50 2.92 16.60
CA PRO A 69 -1.92 2.94 16.31
C PRO A 69 -2.62 1.66 16.79
N THR A 70 -3.90 1.79 17.14
CA THR A 70 -4.79 0.63 17.28
C THR A 70 -5.14 0.06 15.90
N LEU A 71 -5.67 -1.17 15.86
CA LEU A 71 -5.98 -1.86 14.60
C LEU A 71 -6.93 -1.07 13.69
N ASP A 72 -7.88 -0.35 14.29
CA ASP A 72 -8.89 0.47 13.61
C ASP A 72 -8.37 1.86 13.18
N GLN A 73 -7.13 2.20 13.53
CA GLN A 73 -6.48 3.46 13.16
C GLN A 73 -5.55 3.33 11.95
N VAL A 74 -5.32 2.10 11.47
CA VAL A 74 -4.55 1.84 10.25
C VAL A 74 -5.50 1.32 9.18
N ASP A 75 -5.52 2.01 8.05
CA ASP A 75 -6.22 1.54 6.86
C ASP A 75 -5.21 0.92 5.90
N ALA A 76 -5.50 -0.29 5.42
CA ALA A 76 -4.71 -0.95 4.39
C ALA A 76 -5.62 -1.22 3.20
N GLN A 77 -5.25 -0.74 2.02
CA GLN A 77 -5.94 -1.00 0.77
C GLN A 77 -5.07 -1.88 -0.11
N CYS A 78 -5.58 -3.07 -0.44
CA CYS A 78 -4.91 -4.04 -1.27
C CYS A 78 -5.44 -3.94 -2.70
N HIS A 79 -4.56 -3.69 -3.66
CA HIS A 79 -4.87 -3.50 -5.06
C HIS A 79 -4.32 -4.67 -5.88
N GLY A 80 -5.15 -5.24 -6.75
CA GLY A 80 -4.74 -6.38 -7.58
C GLY A 80 -4.48 -7.66 -6.78
N GLU A 81 -3.93 -8.67 -7.44
CA GLU A 81 -3.66 -9.98 -6.87
C GLU A 81 -2.38 -10.59 -7.46
N GLY A 82 -1.87 -11.64 -6.85
CA GLY A 82 -0.71 -12.34 -7.39
C GLY A 82 0.55 -11.50 -7.25
N ASP A 83 1.42 -11.65 -8.24
CA ASP A 83 2.62 -10.83 -8.43
C ASP A 83 2.32 -9.33 -8.70
N ASN A 84 1.05 -8.97 -8.93
CA ASN A 84 0.63 -7.58 -9.15
C ASN A 84 -0.01 -6.95 -7.91
N LEU A 85 0.07 -7.61 -6.75
CA LEU A 85 -0.48 -7.07 -5.51
C LEU A 85 0.33 -5.83 -5.07
N THR A 86 -0.38 -4.72 -4.86
CA THR A 86 0.13 -3.51 -4.21
C THR A 86 -0.69 -3.25 -2.95
N ILE A 87 -0.05 -2.74 -1.90
CA ILE A 87 -0.71 -2.41 -0.64
C ILE A 87 -0.39 -0.97 -0.31
N ASP A 88 -1.43 -0.14 -0.18
CA ASP A 88 -1.32 1.22 0.34
C ASP A 88 -1.79 1.23 1.79
N VAL A 89 -0.97 1.79 2.67
CA VAL A 89 -1.19 1.86 4.11
C VAL A 89 -1.30 3.31 4.53
N THR A 90 -2.39 3.67 5.17
CA THR A 90 -2.57 4.97 5.83
C THR A 90 -2.60 4.77 7.34
N ALA A 91 -1.76 5.49 8.07
CA ALA A 91 -1.70 5.45 9.52
C ALA A 91 -1.85 6.88 10.11
N PRO A 92 -2.07 7.03 11.42
CA PRO A 92 -2.28 8.35 12.03
C PRO A 92 -1.07 9.27 11.85
N ASN A 93 -1.28 10.57 12.10
CA ASN A 93 -0.24 11.59 11.99
C ASN A 93 0.37 11.73 10.58
N GLY A 94 -0.40 11.39 9.54
CA GLY A 94 -0.04 11.65 8.15
C GLY A 94 0.92 10.63 7.53
N TRP A 95 1.16 9.49 8.18
CA TRP A 95 1.98 8.42 7.62
C TRP A 95 1.26 7.71 6.47
N HIS A 96 1.95 7.56 5.36
CA HIS A 96 1.52 6.77 4.22
C HIS A 96 2.66 5.86 3.75
N ALA A 97 2.35 4.61 3.43
CA ALA A 97 3.33 3.64 2.93
C ALA A 97 2.75 2.80 1.80
N THR A 98 3.54 2.58 0.75
CA THR A 98 3.19 1.73 -0.38
C THR A 98 4.14 0.55 -0.46
N LEU A 99 3.57 -0.64 -0.63
CA LEU A 99 4.29 -1.90 -0.81
C LEU A 99 3.89 -2.56 -2.11
N THR A 100 4.86 -3.15 -2.82
CA THR A 100 4.61 -3.98 -3.99
C THR A 100 5.04 -5.41 -3.71
N HIS A 101 4.20 -6.38 -4.07
CA HIS A 101 4.46 -7.80 -3.84
C HIS A 101 5.83 -8.23 -4.38
N ALA A 102 6.47 -9.15 -3.65
CA ALA A 102 7.83 -9.63 -3.86
C ALA A 102 8.96 -8.57 -3.76
N SER A 103 8.65 -7.30 -3.47
CA SER A 103 9.64 -6.26 -3.19
C SER A 103 10.17 -6.36 -1.76
N GLN A 104 11.47 -6.09 -1.58
CA GLN A 104 12.08 -5.83 -0.25
C GLN A 104 12.11 -4.34 0.10
N THR A 105 11.52 -3.51 -0.76
CA THR A 105 11.44 -2.07 -0.61
C THR A 105 10.03 -1.66 -0.25
N ILE A 106 9.92 -0.79 0.76
CA ILE A 106 8.70 -0.04 1.08
C ILE A 106 8.94 1.43 0.75
N THR A 107 7.95 2.09 0.16
CA THR A 107 7.99 3.54 -0.04
C THR A 107 7.17 4.19 1.07
N VAL A 108 7.75 5.11 1.82
CA VAL A 108 7.10 5.74 2.98
C VAL A 108 7.19 7.26 2.86
N GLU A 109 6.12 7.96 3.23
CA GLU A 109 6.07 9.41 3.35
C GLU A 109 5.28 9.84 4.61
N ASN A 110 5.46 11.09 5.00
CA ASN A 110 4.62 11.72 6.01
C ASN A 110 4.29 13.18 5.63
N GLU A 111 3.04 13.42 5.26
CA GLU A 111 2.59 14.76 4.86
C GLU A 111 2.53 15.76 6.02
N THR A 112 2.29 15.29 7.24
CA THR A 112 2.16 16.17 8.43
C THR A 112 3.52 16.69 8.90
N LEU A 113 4.57 15.91 8.69
CA LEU A 113 5.95 16.23 9.07
C LEU A 113 6.80 16.76 7.89
N ASP A 114 6.18 16.95 6.72
CA ASP A 114 6.86 17.32 5.47
C ASP A 114 8.00 16.35 5.08
N TYR A 115 7.78 15.05 5.31
CA TYR A 115 8.71 13.98 4.91
C TYR A 115 8.29 13.44 3.54
N PRO A 116 8.99 13.82 2.44
CA PRO A 116 8.64 13.33 1.11
C PRO A 116 8.92 11.83 0.98
N ALA A 117 8.26 11.20 0.02
CA ALA A 117 8.39 9.77 -0.22
C ALA A 117 9.83 9.28 -0.34
N HIS A 118 10.15 8.24 0.41
CA HIS A 118 11.44 7.58 0.42
C HIS A 118 11.30 6.07 0.40
N ASP A 119 12.20 5.42 -0.34
CA ASP A 119 12.30 3.97 -0.44
C ASP A 119 13.22 3.44 0.66
N PHE A 120 12.65 2.75 1.64
CA PHE A 120 13.40 1.97 2.61
C PHE A 120 13.56 0.56 2.07
N ALA A 121 14.80 0.12 1.93
CA ALA A 121 15.14 -1.19 1.41
C ALA A 121 16.03 -1.91 2.43
N GLU A 122 15.55 -3.05 2.93
CA GLU A 122 16.32 -3.79 3.92
C GLU A 122 17.65 -4.28 3.32
N SER A 123 18.73 -4.15 4.09
CA SER A 123 20.03 -4.57 3.62
C SER A 123 20.09 -6.10 3.47
N GLN A 124 20.69 -6.59 2.38
CA GLN A 124 20.90 -8.03 2.18
C GLN A 124 21.62 -8.69 3.38
N ARG A 125 22.47 -7.92 4.08
CA ARG A 125 23.17 -8.36 5.27
C ARG A 125 22.24 -8.61 6.46
N ALA A 126 21.23 -7.77 6.68
CA ALA A 126 20.23 -7.98 7.73
C ALA A 126 19.36 -9.20 7.42
N ILE A 127 18.93 -9.35 6.17
CA ILE A 127 18.21 -10.52 5.66
C ILE A 127 19.04 -11.81 5.91
N ASP A 128 20.32 -11.80 5.53
CA ASP A 128 21.24 -12.93 5.69
C ASP A 128 21.55 -13.25 7.16
N ALA A 129 21.61 -12.22 8.02
CA ALA A 129 21.88 -12.39 9.45
C ALA A 129 20.75 -13.16 10.14
N VAL A 130 19.48 -12.85 9.81
CA VAL A 130 18.33 -13.54 10.38
C VAL A 130 18.17 -14.96 9.84
N ASN A 131 18.45 -15.18 8.54
CA ASN A 131 18.45 -16.51 7.92
C ASN A 131 19.49 -17.48 8.51
N ASN A 132 20.55 -16.97 9.16
CA ASN A 132 21.58 -17.78 9.82
C ASN A 132 21.25 -18.15 11.28
N VAL A 133 20.21 -17.57 11.88
CA VAL A 133 19.75 -17.94 13.23
C VAL A 133 18.79 -19.12 13.11
N SER A 134 19.07 -20.24 13.78
CA SER A 134 18.34 -21.50 13.61
C SER A 134 16.86 -21.49 14.07
N ARG A 135 16.30 -20.33 14.41
CA ARG A 135 14.88 -20.19 14.76
C ARG A 135 14.06 -19.94 13.49
N LYS A 136 13.84 -21.02 12.73
CA LYS A 136 13.01 -21.07 11.51
C LYS A 136 11.54 -20.62 11.68
N SER A 137 11.12 -20.21 12.87
CA SER A 137 9.75 -19.79 13.18
C SER A 137 9.58 -18.27 13.30
N GLU A 138 10.63 -17.48 13.11
CA GLU A 138 10.63 -16.03 13.27
C GLU A 138 10.73 -15.38 11.87
N PHE A 139 9.87 -14.41 11.58
CA PHE A 139 9.92 -13.63 10.33
C PHE A 139 11.26 -12.84 10.29
N PRO A 140 11.99 -12.82 9.16
CA PRO A 140 13.21 -12.03 9.06
C PRO A 140 12.93 -10.53 9.13
N ILE A 141 13.91 -9.75 9.61
CA ILE A 141 13.92 -8.29 9.46
C ILE A 141 13.83 -7.97 7.96
N GLY A 142 13.02 -6.98 7.61
CA GLY A 142 12.65 -6.59 6.26
C GLY A 142 11.18 -6.86 5.96
N VAL A 143 10.88 -7.13 4.69
CA VAL A 143 9.51 -7.39 4.21
C VAL A 143 9.39 -8.87 3.85
N THR A 144 8.49 -9.60 4.53
CA THR A 144 8.24 -11.02 4.23
C THR A 144 6.87 -11.19 3.61
N TRP A 145 6.83 -11.60 2.34
CA TRP A 145 5.59 -11.85 1.60
C TRP A 145 5.13 -13.31 1.70
N ASP A 146 3.84 -13.52 1.51
CA ASP A 146 3.17 -14.82 1.36
C ASP A 146 3.33 -15.76 2.57
N GLN A 147 3.48 -15.18 3.75
CA GLN A 147 3.53 -15.90 5.01
C GLN A 147 2.67 -15.17 6.07
N PRO A 148 1.76 -15.88 6.78
CA PRO A 148 1.51 -17.32 6.72
C PRO A 148 0.69 -17.78 5.50
N ALA A 149 -0.01 -16.89 4.80
CA ALA A 149 -0.80 -17.22 3.61
C ALA A 149 -0.44 -16.32 2.41
N PHE A 150 -0.86 -16.75 1.22
CA PHE A 150 -0.66 -15.98 -0.01
C PHE A 150 -1.36 -14.63 0.07
N GLY A 151 -0.64 -13.55 -0.29
CA GLY A 151 -1.13 -12.18 -0.16
C GLY A 151 -1.03 -11.59 1.25
N ASP A 152 -0.43 -12.30 2.21
CA ASP A 152 -0.03 -11.73 3.49
C ASP A 152 1.36 -11.08 3.37
N VAL A 153 1.61 -10.06 4.18
CA VAL A 153 2.93 -9.42 4.32
C VAL A 153 3.22 -9.13 5.79
N GLU A 154 4.42 -9.50 6.23
CA GLU A 154 5.03 -9.06 7.48
C GLU A 154 6.04 -7.96 7.18
N ILE A 155 5.94 -6.82 7.86
CA ILE A 155 6.83 -5.67 7.73
C ILE A 155 7.61 -5.51 9.03
N GLN A 156 8.92 -5.46 8.90
CA GLN A 156 9.89 -5.18 9.96
C GLN A 156 10.99 -4.29 9.41
N VAL A 157 10.78 -2.97 9.44
CA VAL A 157 11.78 -2.00 8.99
C VAL A 157 12.31 -1.26 10.20
N ASP A 158 13.64 -1.22 10.30
CA ASP A 158 14.44 -0.44 11.24
C ASP A 158 15.66 0.05 10.46
N ASP A 159 15.63 1.30 10.02
CA ASP A 159 16.64 1.87 9.12
C ASP A 159 16.88 3.36 9.41
N ASP A 160 18.05 3.87 9.04
CA ASP A 160 18.38 5.29 9.18
C ASP A 160 17.40 6.13 8.33
N THR A 161 16.84 7.21 8.90
CA THR A 161 16.05 8.16 8.09
C THR A 161 16.92 8.80 7.00
N PRO A 162 16.33 9.08 5.84
CA PRO A 162 17.10 9.66 4.75
C PRO A 162 17.51 11.10 5.08
N PRO A 163 18.65 11.59 4.54
CA PRO A 163 19.19 12.91 4.86
C PRO A 163 18.32 14.09 4.42
N HIS A 164 17.26 13.83 3.64
CA HIS A 164 16.30 14.84 3.21
C HIS A 164 15.06 14.91 4.11
N TRP A 165 14.90 14.00 5.08
CA TRP A 165 13.92 14.15 6.16
C TRP A 165 14.55 15.00 7.26
N MET A 166 13.91 16.12 7.58
CA MET A 166 14.34 16.97 8.68
C MET A 166 13.82 16.43 10.00
N VAL A 167 14.56 15.49 10.58
CA VAL A 167 14.22 14.86 11.85
C VAL A 167 14.69 15.75 13.00
N ASN A 168 13.75 16.19 13.84
CA ASN A 168 14.06 16.97 15.05
C ASN A 168 14.03 16.07 16.29
N SER A 169 14.90 15.05 16.30
CA SER A 169 15.02 14.06 17.37
C SER A 169 16.49 13.67 17.52
N PRO A 170 16.95 13.34 18.75
CA PRO A 170 18.30 12.79 18.95
C PRO A 170 18.46 11.36 18.40
N TYR A 171 17.37 10.76 17.93
CA TYR A 171 17.32 9.45 17.28
C TYR A 171 16.68 9.65 15.90
N GLU A 172 17.35 9.14 14.88
CA GLU A 172 17.03 9.40 13.47
C GLU A 172 16.62 8.11 12.75
N ASP A 173 16.33 7.04 13.49
CA ASP A 173 15.93 5.75 12.93
C ASP A 173 14.43 5.78 12.62
N PHE A 174 14.04 5.22 11.47
CA PHE A 174 12.67 4.96 11.07
C PHE A 174 12.30 3.51 11.41
N ASP A 175 11.17 3.35 12.08
CA ASP A 175 10.61 2.05 12.44
C ASP A 175 9.26 1.85 11.75
N MET A 176 9.04 0.66 11.19
CA MET A 176 7.72 0.19 10.75
C MET A 176 7.54 -1.30 11.04
N TYR A 177 6.55 -1.61 11.88
CA TYR A 177 6.22 -2.98 12.29
C TYR A 177 4.72 -3.23 12.17
N MET A 178 4.32 -4.07 11.23
CA MET A 178 2.94 -4.54 11.10
C MET A 178 2.83 -5.80 10.24
N HIS A 179 1.74 -6.52 10.43
CA HIS A 179 1.30 -7.60 9.57
C HIS A 179 0.04 -7.19 8.81
N ILE A 180 -0.01 -7.41 7.50
CA ILE A 180 -1.17 -7.08 6.66
C ILE A 180 -1.59 -8.33 5.91
N SER A 181 -2.87 -8.69 6.01
CA SER A 181 -3.47 -9.74 5.19
C SER A 181 -4.36 -9.15 4.12
N CYS A 182 -4.02 -9.39 2.85
CA CYS A 182 -4.85 -9.06 1.68
C CYS A 182 -5.70 -10.24 1.20
N SER A 183 -5.79 -11.30 2.00
CA SER A 183 -6.60 -12.48 1.67
C SER A 183 -8.08 -12.11 1.51
N VAL A 184 -8.68 -12.55 0.41
CA VAL A 184 -10.13 -12.42 0.18
C VAL A 184 -10.83 -13.43 1.09
N LYS A 185 -11.71 -12.97 2.00
CA LYS A 185 -12.55 -13.86 2.81
C LYS A 185 -13.70 -14.45 2.00
#